data_AF-A0A1N6IUW0-F1
#
_entry.id   AF-A0A1N6IUW0-F1
#
_cell.length_a   1.000
_cell.length_b   1.000
_cell.length_c   1.000
_cell.angle_alpha   90.00
_cell.angle_beta   90.00
_cell.angle_gamma   90.00
#
_symmetry.space_group_name_H-M   'P 1'
#
loop_
_entity.id
_entity.type
_entity.pdbx_description
1 polymer ?
#
loop_
_entity_poly.entity_id
_entity_poly.type
_entity_poly.pdbx_seq_one_letter_code
_entity_poly.pdbx_strand_id
1 'polypeptide(L)'
;MTLKNTIKEFRSYLGENESHLDRYHKNTAEKIKLHWGYEEFYEYMEKLVIVEKGRNRNGFSYPVILEINKLQEIHEHLFPGLKHHLSI
;
A
#
# COMPACT_ATOMS: atom_id res chain seq x y z
N MET A 1 -0.19 4.81 -14.72
CA MET A 1 -0.09 5.98 -13.81
C MET A 1 0.47 5.50 -12.48
N THR A 2 1.40 6.21 -11.84
CA THR A 2 2.06 5.78 -10.59
C THR A 2 1.18 6.02 -9.36
N LEU A 3 1.41 5.33 -8.23
CA LEU A 3 0.73 5.60 -6.95
C LEU A 3 0.87 7.07 -6.57
N LYS A 4 2.09 7.61 -6.65
CA LYS A 4 2.36 9.04 -6.41
C LYS A 4 1.53 9.97 -7.29
N ASN A 5 1.09 9.51 -8.47
CA ASN A 5 0.29 10.33 -9.38
C ASN A 5 -1.21 10.06 -9.31
N THR A 6 -1.61 8.93 -8.74
CA THR A 6 -3.02 8.53 -8.60
C THR A 6 -3.61 8.97 -7.25
N ILE A 7 -2.82 8.98 -6.18
CA ILE A 7 -3.29 9.26 -4.82
C ILE A 7 -2.69 10.58 -4.34
N LYS A 8 -3.52 11.62 -4.18
CA LYS A 8 -3.09 12.99 -3.87
C LYS A 8 -2.39 13.07 -2.52
N GLU A 9 -2.93 12.42 -1.50
CA GLU A 9 -2.43 12.41 -0.13
C GLU A 9 -1.06 11.72 -0.07
N PHE A 10 -0.89 10.64 -0.84
CA PHE A 10 0.37 9.93 -0.94
C PHE A 10 1.43 10.75 -1.69
N ARG A 11 1.03 11.49 -2.73
CA ARG A 11 1.90 12.49 -3.36
C ARG A 11 2.38 13.54 -2.35
N SER A 12 1.45 14.10 -1.58
CA SER A 12 1.77 15.11 -0.57
C SER A 12 2.72 14.57 0.49
N TYR A 13 2.55 13.32 0.91
CA TYR A 13 3.45 12.65 1.84
C TYR A 13 4.88 12.49 1.28
N LEU A 14 5.01 12.06 0.03
CA LEU A 14 6.31 11.84 -0.59
C LEU A 14 7.04 13.16 -0.93
N GLY A 15 6.29 14.24 -1.16
CA GLY A 15 6.84 15.51 -1.63
C GLY A 15 7.61 15.33 -2.94
N GLU A 16 8.87 15.72 -2.95
CA GLU A 16 9.75 15.57 -4.12
C GLU A 16 10.30 14.15 -4.29
N ASN A 17 10.23 13.29 -3.27
CA ASN A 17 10.82 11.94 -3.33
C ASN A 17 10.06 11.00 -4.28
N GLU A 18 10.80 10.11 -4.94
CA GLU A 18 10.19 9.00 -5.70
C GLU A 18 9.63 7.93 -4.76
N SER A 19 8.54 7.28 -5.15
CA SER A 19 8.02 6.12 -4.43
C SER A 19 8.89 4.89 -4.72
N HIS A 20 9.32 4.22 -3.67
CA HIS A 20 9.99 2.92 -3.73
C HIS A 20 9.04 1.84 -4.27
N LEU A 21 7.74 1.89 -3.94
CA LEU A 21 6.74 1.00 -4.54
C LEU A 21 6.62 1.21 -6.05
N ASP A 22 6.52 2.45 -6.52
CA ASP A 22 6.41 2.76 -7.95
C ASP A 22 7.69 2.38 -8.72
N ARG A 23 8.86 2.56 -8.09
CA ARG A 23 10.16 2.31 -8.73
C ARG A 23 10.55 0.84 -8.77
N TYR A 24 10.39 0.13 -7.65
CA TYR A 24 10.95 -1.22 -7.47
C TYR A 24 9.89 -2.31 -7.37
N HIS A 25 8.63 -1.97 -7.07
CA HIS A 25 7.55 -2.94 -6.84
C HIS A 25 6.32 -2.62 -7.69
N LYS A 26 6.52 -2.41 -9.01
CA LYS A 26 5.48 -2.00 -9.95
C LYS A 26 4.20 -2.84 -9.89
N ASN A 27 4.34 -4.17 -9.82
CA ASN A 27 3.17 -5.07 -9.71
C ASN A 27 2.39 -4.83 -8.42
N THR A 28 3.09 -4.54 -7.33
CA THR A 28 2.47 -4.18 -6.05
C THR A 28 1.74 -2.85 -6.19
N ALA A 29 2.40 -1.84 -6.76
CA ALA A 29 1.81 -0.52 -6.99
C ALA A 29 0.54 -0.57 -7.87
N GLU A 30 0.54 -1.38 -8.94
CA GLU A 30 -0.64 -1.59 -9.78
C GLU A 30 -1.82 -2.20 -9.00
N LYS A 31 -1.56 -3.24 -8.19
CA LYS A 31 -2.61 -3.87 -7.37
C LYS A 31 -3.15 -2.94 -6.28
N ILE A 32 -2.28 -2.15 -5.64
CA ILE A 32 -2.72 -1.14 -4.67
C ILE A 32 -3.69 -0.15 -5.35
N LYS A 33 -3.37 0.32 -6.55
CA LYS A 33 -4.27 1.22 -7.29
C LYS A 33 -5.57 0.55 -7.68
N LEU A 34 -5.52 -0.71 -8.12
CA LEU A 34 -6.71 -1.46 -8.51
C LEU A 34 -7.73 -1.55 -7.38
N HIS A 35 -7.26 -1.77 -6.16
CA HIS A 35 -8.12 -1.94 -4.99
C HIS A 35 -8.36 -0.64 -4.21
N TRP A 36 -7.82 0.50 -4.64
CA TRP A 36 -7.90 1.75 -3.88
C TRP A 36 -9.34 2.26 -3.75
N GLY A 37 -9.80 2.48 -2.51
CA GLY A 37 -11.17 2.90 -2.21
C GLY A 37 -12.17 1.73 -2.11
N TYR A 38 -11.69 0.49 -2.12
CA TYR A 38 -12.49 -0.71 -1.95
C TYR A 38 -12.02 -1.53 -0.75
N GLU A 39 -12.85 -2.45 -0.27
CA GLU A 39 -12.55 -3.32 0.88
C GLU A 39 -11.42 -4.31 0.59
N GLU A 40 -11.28 -4.76 -0.67
CA GLU A 40 -10.21 -5.63 -1.14
C GLU A 40 -8.81 -5.02 -0.99
N PHE A 41 -8.73 -3.69 -0.77
CA PHE A 41 -7.49 -3.02 -0.40
C PHE A 41 -6.88 -3.66 0.85
N TYR A 42 -7.67 -3.86 1.90
CA TYR A 42 -7.16 -4.37 3.16
C TYR A 42 -6.77 -5.85 3.06
N GLU A 43 -7.54 -6.66 2.33
CA GLU A 43 -7.16 -8.04 2.05
C GLU A 43 -5.83 -8.12 1.32
N TYR A 44 -5.63 -7.24 0.33
CA TYR A 44 -4.40 -7.21 -0.44
C TYR A 44 -3.22 -6.80 0.44
N MET A 45 -3.40 -5.77 1.27
CA MET A 45 -2.37 -5.31 2.21
C MET A 45 -2.00 -6.38 3.26
N GLU A 46 -2.97 -7.13 3.77
CA GLU A 46 -2.71 -8.23 4.70
C GLU A 46 -1.91 -9.36 4.02
N LYS A 47 -2.30 -9.74 2.79
CA LYS A 47 -1.56 -10.71 1.97
C LYS A 47 -0.13 -10.27 1.71
N LEU A 48 0.11 -8.97 1.50
CA LEU A 48 1.47 -8.42 1.37
C LEU A 48 2.31 -8.63 2.63
N VAL A 49 1.73 -8.60 3.83
CA VAL A 49 2.45 -8.86 5.08
C VAL A 49 2.68 -10.36 5.30
N ILE A 50 1.72 -11.21 4.91
CA ILE A 50 1.79 -12.67 5.11
C ILE A 50 2.76 -13.35 4.14
N VAL A 51 2.76 -12.97 2.85
CA VAL A 51 3.64 -13.55 1.82
C VAL A 51 5.13 -13.38 2.20
N GLU A 52 5.44 -12.32 2.93
CA GLU A 52 6.79 -12.00 3.42
C GLU A 52 7.23 -12.94 4.54
N LYS A 53 6.31 -13.42 5.38
CA LYS A 53 6.62 -14.38 6.46
C LYS A 53 6.91 -15.79 5.94
N GLY A 54 6.33 -16.18 4.80
CA GLY A 54 6.42 -17.54 4.25
C GLY A 54 7.57 -17.77 3.26
N ARG A 55 8.16 -16.72 2.68
CA ARG A 55 9.25 -16.83 1.70
C ARG A 55 10.59 -16.46 2.34
N ASN A 56 11.50 -17.44 2.36
CA ASN A 56 12.84 -17.34 2.94
C ASN A 56 13.81 -16.46 2.11
N ARG A 57 13.38 -15.28 1.64
CA ARG A 57 14.18 -14.34 0.85
C ARG A 57 13.73 -12.90 1.15
N ASN A 58 14.51 -12.20 1.97
CA ASN A 58 14.55 -10.75 2.23
C ASN A 58 13.23 -10.02 1.97
N GLY A 59 12.46 -9.77 3.02
CA GLY A 59 11.22 -9.03 2.88
C GLY A 59 11.39 -7.59 2.39
N PHE A 60 10.29 -6.83 2.33
CA PHE A 60 10.31 -5.44 1.90
C PHE A 60 11.35 -4.64 2.67
N SER A 61 12.08 -3.80 1.95
CA SER A 61 12.99 -2.86 2.57
C SER A 61 12.21 -1.89 3.44
N TYR A 62 12.87 -1.36 4.48
CA TYR A 62 12.24 -0.42 5.41
C TYR A 62 11.51 0.76 4.72
N PRO A 63 12.07 1.40 3.67
CA PRO A 63 11.35 2.46 2.94
C PRO A 63 10.03 2.00 2.31
N VAL A 64 9.98 0.76 1.82
CA VAL A 64 8.75 0.19 1.22
C VAL A 64 7.71 -0.09 2.31
N ILE A 65 8.13 -0.59 3.47
CA ILE A 65 7.23 -0.80 4.61
C ILE A 65 6.62 0.54 5.07
N LEU A 66 7.42 1.61 5.14
CA LEU A 66 6.92 2.94 5.47
C LEU A 66 5.86 3.43 4.49
N GLU A 67 6.08 3.23 3.18
CA GLU A 67 5.09 3.58 2.17
C GLU A 67 3.80 2.76 2.30
N ILE A 68 3.90 1.46 2.54
CA ILE A 68 2.73 0.58 2.75
C ILE A 68 1.92 1.04 3.96
N ASN A 69 2.56 1.26 5.11
CA ASN A 69 1.91 1.75 6.31
C ASN A 69 1.24 3.11 6.07
N LYS A 70 1.91 4.01 5.35
CA LYS A 70 1.34 5.33 5.06
C LYS A 70 0.13 5.25 4.13
N LEU A 71 0.17 4.37 3.14
CA LEU A 71 -0.97 4.11 2.25
C LEU A 71 -2.18 3.56 3.03
N GLN A 72 -1.95 2.67 4.01
CA GLN A 72 -3.01 2.21 4.90
C GLN A 72 -3.60 3.35 5.74
N GLU A 73 -2.76 4.17 6.38
CA GLU A 73 -3.20 5.33 7.16
C GLU A 73 -4.05 6.30 6.32
N ILE A 74 -3.58 6.62 5.11
CA ILE A 74 -4.31 7.47 4.16
C ILE A 74 -5.65 6.83 3.79
N HIS A 75 -5.66 5.54 3.45
CA HIS A 75 -6.88 4.85 3.05
C HIS A 75 -7.91 4.81 4.18
N GLU A 76 -7.47 4.55 5.42
CA GLU A 76 -8.32 4.58 6.61
C GLU A 76 -8.95 5.95 6.85
N HIS A 77 -8.19 7.02 6.62
CA HIS A 77 -8.69 8.38 6.76
C HIS A 77 -9.69 8.76 5.67
N LEU A 78 -9.43 8.35 4.41
CA LEU A 78 -10.28 8.70 3.27
C LEU A 78 -11.55 7.84 3.16
N PHE A 79 -11.47 6.57 3.60
CA PHE A 79 -12.56 5.60 3.49
C PHE A 79 -12.88 4.98 4.85
N PRO A 80 -13.35 5.80 5.82
CA PRO A 80 -13.69 5.31 7.15
C PRO A 80 -14.80 4.26 7.04
N GLY A 81 -14.60 3.10 7.68
CA GLY A 81 -15.55 2.00 7.70
C GLY A 81 -15.20 0.79 6.83
N LEU A 82 -14.34 0.96 5.81
CA LEU A 82 -13.94 -0.17 4.94
C LEU A 82 -12.99 -1.18 5.63
N LYS A 83 -12.34 -0.79 6.74
CA LYS A 83 -11.41 -1.65 7.49
C LYS A 83 -12.11 -2.76 8.29
N HIS A 84 -13.39 -2.61 8.61
CA HIS A 84 -14.09 -3.44 9.61
C HIS A 84 -14.53 -4.83 9.13
N HIS A 85 -14.24 -5.23 7.89
CA HIS A 85 -14.63 -6.56 7.38
C HIS A 85 -13.59 -7.68 7.55
N LEU A 86 -12.43 -7.42 8.17
CA LEU A 86 -11.38 -8.44 8.40
C LEU A 86 -11.23 -8.89 9.86
N SER A 87 -12.26 -8.70 10.69
CA SER A 87 -12.26 -9.27 12.05
C SER A 87 -12.88 -10.67 12.02
N ILE A 88 -12.03 -11.70 11.85
CA ILE A 88 -12.37 -13.10 12.14
C ILE A 88 -11.48 -13.58 13.28
#